data_AF-A0A0F7GCM1-F1
#
_entry.id   AF-A0A0F7GCM1-F1
#
_cell.length_a   1.000
_cell.length_b   1.000
_cell.length_c   1.000
_cell.angle_alpha   90.00
_cell.angle_beta   90.00
_cell.angle_gamma   90.00
#
_symmetry.space_group_name_H-M   'P 1'
#
loop_
_entity.id
_entity.type
_entity.pdbx_description
1 polymer ?
#
loop_
_entity_poly.entity_id
_entity_poly.type
_entity_poly.pdbx_seq_one_letter_code
_entity_poly.pdbx_strand_id
1 'polypeptide(L)'
;PACTELEVVMLDWLGQMLGLPEAFLARSGGEGGGVIQGTASEATLVALLGAKSRTMQKLKEEHPEWSDTDILGKLVGYCNKQAHSSVERAGLLGGVKLRSLQPDDKRRLRGDILRKAMDEDISKGLIPFYVVATLGTTSSCTFDDLDEIGDVCNERGIWLHVDAAYAGSAFICPEYRHLMKG
;
A
#
# COMPACT_ATOMS: atom_id res chain seq x y z
N PRO A 1 -8.04 -2.50 -29.59
CA PRO A 1 -7.11 -1.35 -29.47
C PRO A 1 -7.67 -0.24 -28.56
N ALA A 2 -8.75 0.44 -28.96
CA ALA A 2 -9.23 1.64 -28.26
C ALA A 2 -9.61 1.47 -26.78
N CYS A 3 -10.18 0.33 -26.38
CA CYS A 3 -10.57 0.08 -24.98
C CYS A 3 -9.39 0.22 -24.02
N THR A 4 -8.25 -0.38 -24.35
CA THR A 4 -7.03 -0.35 -23.53
C THR A 4 -6.28 0.97 -23.67
N GLU A 5 -6.11 1.47 -24.89
CA GLU A 5 -5.33 2.70 -25.13
C GLU A 5 -5.99 3.93 -24.50
N LEU A 6 -7.32 4.02 -24.58
CA LEU A 6 -8.07 5.12 -23.98
C LEU A 6 -7.92 5.10 -22.45
N GLU A 7 -8.01 3.93 -21.82
CA GLU A 7 -7.84 3.80 -20.37
C GLU A 7 -6.47 4.32 -19.91
N VAL A 8 -5.40 3.91 -20.59
CA VAL A 8 -4.03 4.36 -20.27
C VAL A 8 -3.92 5.89 -20.33
N VAL A 9 -4.43 6.51 -21.40
CA VAL A 9 -4.39 7.97 -21.55
C VAL A 9 -5.25 8.68 -20.50
N MET A 10 -6.44 8.17 -20.18
CA MET A 10 -7.30 8.74 -19.15
C MET A 10 -6.66 8.70 -17.77
N LEU A 11 -5.96 7.61 -17.45
CA LEU A 11 -5.29 7.47 -16.16
C LEU A 11 -4.03 8.32 -16.06
N ASP A 12 -3.32 8.57 -17.17
CA ASP A 12 -2.26 9.56 -17.23
C ASP A 12 -2.80 10.98 -16.99
N TRP A 13 -3.97 11.32 -17.55
CA TRP A 13 -4.62 12.62 -17.28
C TRP A 13 -5.03 12.73 -15.81
N LEU A 14 -5.64 11.69 -15.24
CA LEU A 14 -6.00 11.68 -13.83
C LEU A 14 -4.77 11.81 -12.93
N GLY A 15 -3.70 11.07 -13.21
CA GLY A 15 -2.43 11.17 -12.46
C GLY A 15 -1.83 12.57 -12.49
N GLN A 16 -1.85 13.22 -13.65
CA GLN A 16 -1.43 14.63 -13.79
C GLN A 16 -2.34 15.59 -13.00
N MET A 17 -3.67 15.39 -13.06
CA MET A 17 -4.63 16.19 -12.29
C MET A 17 -4.41 16.05 -10.79
N LEU A 18 -4.09 14.85 -10.30
CA LEU A 18 -3.78 14.60 -8.90
C LEU A 18 -2.41 15.15 -8.50
N GLY A 19 -1.49 15.32 -9.46
CA GLY A 19 -0.10 15.68 -9.20
C GLY A 19 0.73 14.49 -8.69
N LEU A 20 0.43 13.27 -9.18
CA LEU A 20 1.21 12.08 -8.87
C LEU A 20 2.62 12.16 -9.49
N PRO A 21 3.62 11.49 -8.89
CA PRO A 21 4.95 11.36 -9.48
C PRO A 21 4.92 10.75 -10.90
N GLU A 22 5.82 11.19 -11.78
CA GLU A 22 5.95 10.70 -13.16
C GLU A 22 6.12 9.17 -13.24
N ALA A 23 6.68 8.54 -12.19
CA ALA A 23 6.84 7.10 -12.10
C ALA A 23 5.51 6.31 -12.16
N PHE A 24 4.36 6.96 -11.89
CA PHE A 24 3.03 6.37 -12.03
C PHE A 24 2.36 6.63 -13.38
N LEU A 25 2.97 7.44 -14.25
CA LEU A 25 2.40 7.84 -15.54
C LEU A 25 3.00 7.00 -16.66
N ALA A 26 2.17 6.34 -17.46
CA ALA A 26 2.59 5.51 -18.58
C ALA A 26 3.34 6.33 -19.64
N ARG A 27 2.92 7.58 -19.88
CA ARG A 27 3.60 8.54 -20.77
C ARG A 27 5.06 8.85 -20.41
N SER A 28 5.50 8.55 -19.19
CA SER A 28 6.89 8.77 -18.77
C SER A 28 7.88 7.83 -19.47
N GLY A 29 7.38 6.73 -20.04
CA GLY A 29 8.22 5.66 -20.61
C GLY A 29 8.87 4.76 -19.56
N GLY A 30 8.52 4.92 -18.27
CA GLY A 30 8.93 4.03 -17.20
C GLY A 30 8.14 2.71 -17.15
N GLU A 31 8.33 1.95 -16.07
CA GLU A 31 7.68 0.65 -15.86
C GLU A 31 6.29 0.75 -15.19
N GLY A 32 5.83 1.97 -14.88
CA GLY A 32 4.58 2.24 -14.18
C GLY A 32 3.41 2.59 -15.10
N GLY A 33 2.24 2.76 -14.50
CA GLY A 33 1.01 3.15 -15.18
C GLY A 33 -0.23 2.95 -14.30
N GLY A 34 -1.37 3.44 -14.78
CA GLY A 34 -2.67 3.22 -14.14
C GLY A 34 -3.47 2.08 -14.77
N VAL A 35 -4.38 1.49 -14.00
CA VAL A 35 -5.45 0.61 -14.48
C VAL A 35 -6.75 0.89 -13.74
N ILE A 36 -7.90 0.77 -14.40
CA ILE A 36 -9.22 0.88 -13.76
C ILE A 36 -9.53 -0.44 -13.05
N GLN A 37 -9.85 -0.36 -11.75
CA GLN A 37 -10.33 -1.48 -10.95
C GLN A 37 -11.83 -1.35 -10.68
N GLY A 38 -12.51 -2.46 -10.40
CA GLY A 38 -13.94 -2.43 -10.07
C GLY A 38 -14.23 -1.71 -8.76
N THR A 39 -13.34 -1.87 -7.76
CA THR A 39 -13.43 -1.20 -6.46
C THR A 39 -12.06 -0.95 -5.83
N ALA A 40 -11.98 -0.03 -4.87
CA ALA A 40 -10.79 0.15 -4.03
C ALA A 40 -10.46 -1.12 -3.20
N SER A 41 -11.47 -1.94 -2.89
CA SER A 41 -11.29 -3.22 -2.21
C SER A 41 -10.53 -4.22 -3.07
N GLU A 42 -10.89 -4.31 -4.35
CA GLU A 42 -10.17 -5.13 -5.34
C GLU A 42 -8.76 -4.59 -5.56
N ALA A 43 -8.58 -3.27 -5.69
CA ALA A 43 -7.27 -2.66 -5.85
C ALA A 43 -6.32 -2.98 -4.68
N THR A 44 -6.83 -2.91 -3.44
CA THR A 44 -6.09 -3.30 -2.22
C THR A 44 -5.67 -4.77 -2.26
N LEU A 45 -6.57 -5.67 -2.68
CA LEU A 45 -6.27 -7.09 -2.82
C LEU A 45 -5.22 -7.35 -3.92
N VAL A 46 -5.35 -6.70 -5.07
CA VAL A 46 -4.38 -6.81 -6.18
C VAL A 46 -2.99 -6.37 -5.72
N ALA A 47 -2.89 -5.24 -5.03
CA ALA A 47 -1.62 -4.75 -4.48
C ALA A 47 -1.01 -5.73 -3.47
N LEU A 48 -1.83 -6.29 -2.56
CA LEU A 48 -1.38 -7.30 -1.60
C LEU A 48 -0.88 -8.57 -2.30
N LEU A 49 -1.58 -9.06 -3.32
CA LEU A 49 -1.18 -10.25 -4.07
C LEU A 49 0.13 -10.01 -4.85
N GLY A 50 0.31 -8.81 -5.42
CA GLY A 50 1.56 -8.40 -6.04
C GLY A 50 2.73 -8.37 -5.05
N ALA A 51 2.52 -7.72 -3.90
CA ALA A 51 3.50 -7.66 -2.81
C ALA A 51 3.88 -9.06 -2.28
N LYS A 52 2.88 -9.91 -2.08
CA LYS A 52 3.07 -11.31 -1.66
C LYS A 52 3.89 -12.07 -2.69
N SER A 53 3.52 -12.00 -3.97
CA SER A 53 4.21 -12.74 -5.04
C SER A 53 5.67 -12.32 -5.18
N ARG A 54 5.93 -10.99 -5.17
CA ARG A 54 7.28 -10.42 -5.19
C ARG A 54 8.14 -10.91 -4.01
N THR A 55 7.56 -10.89 -2.81
CA THR A 55 8.27 -11.29 -1.58
C THR A 55 8.52 -12.80 -1.53
N MET A 56 7.53 -13.60 -1.94
CA MET A 56 7.65 -15.06 -2.03
C MET A 56 8.77 -15.46 -3.00
N GLN A 57 8.84 -14.83 -4.18
CA GLN A 57 9.88 -15.11 -5.15
C GLN A 57 11.27 -14.77 -4.58
N LYS A 58 11.44 -13.57 -4.04
CA LYS A 58 12.69 -13.13 -3.42
C LYS A 58 13.16 -14.10 -2.33
N LEU A 59 12.25 -14.49 -1.42
CA LEU A 59 12.60 -15.37 -0.31
C LEU A 59 12.91 -16.81 -0.75
N LYS A 60 12.31 -17.29 -1.84
CA LYS A 60 12.67 -18.59 -2.43
C LYS A 60 14.06 -18.57 -3.06
N GLU A 61 14.45 -17.45 -3.67
CA GLU A 61 15.80 -17.27 -4.22
C GLU A 61 16.85 -17.18 -3.10
N GLU A 62 16.53 -16.49 -1.99
CA GLU A 62 17.40 -16.36 -0.81
C GLU A 62 17.45 -17.61 0.07
N HIS A 63 16.32 -18.34 0.18
CA HIS A 63 16.14 -19.54 1.01
C HIS A 63 15.46 -20.67 0.22
N PRO A 64 16.18 -21.35 -0.71
CA PRO A 64 15.62 -22.40 -1.54
C PRO A 64 15.08 -23.61 -0.76
N GLU A 65 15.48 -23.76 0.50
CA GLU A 65 15.05 -24.83 1.39
C GLU A 65 13.69 -24.57 2.07
N TRP A 66 13.17 -23.34 2.05
CA TRP A 66 11.87 -23.02 2.63
C TRP A 66 10.74 -23.40 1.67
N SER A 67 9.73 -24.10 2.19
CA SER A 67 8.52 -24.35 1.40
C SER A 67 7.66 -23.09 1.30
N ASP A 68 6.76 -23.06 0.31
CA ASP A 68 5.78 -21.98 0.15
C ASP A 68 4.97 -21.74 1.43
N THR A 69 4.64 -22.81 2.15
CA THR A 69 3.89 -22.76 3.40
C THR A 69 4.70 -22.13 4.53
N ASP A 70 6.01 -22.43 4.59
CA ASP A 70 6.93 -21.85 5.60
C ASP A 70 7.06 -20.35 5.41
N ILE A 71 7.23 -19.91 4.16
CA ILE A 71 7.31 -18.47 3.83
C ILE A 71 5.98 -17.80 4.15
N LEU A 72 4.87 -18.35 3.65
CA LEU A 72 3.55 -17.76 3.81
C LEU A 72 3.16 -17.60 5.29
N GLY A 73 3.50 -18.59 6.12
CA GLY A 73 3.25 -18.56 7.57
C GLY A 73 4.00 -17.44 8.31
N LYS A 74 5.07 -16.91 7.72
CA LYS A 74 5.89 -15.82 8.28
C LYS A 74 5.50 -14.43 7.77
N LEU A 75 4.84 -14.31 6.63
CA LEU A 75 4.47 -13.01 6.06
C LEU A 75 3.48 -12.24 6.96
N VAL A 76 3.77 -10.97 7.20
CA VAL A 76 2.90 -10.04 7.94
C VAL A 76 2.83 -8.68 7.22
N GLY A 77 1.61 -8.18 7.05
CA GLY A 77 1.36 -6.82 6.57
C GLY A 77 0.73 -5.94 7.65
N TYR A 78 0.73 -4.63 7.42
CA TYR A 78 0.34 -3.62 8.42
C TYR A 78 -0.65 -2.62 7.86
N CYS A 79 -1.54 -2.14 8.72
CA CYS A 79 -2.44 -1.03 8.42
C CYS A 79 -2.80 -0.26 9.68
N ASN A 80 -3.34 0.94 9.52
CA ASN A 80 -3.99 1.66 10.61
C ASN A 80 -5.21 0.85 11.10
N LYS A 81 -5.48 0.81 12.40
CA LYS A 81 -6.71 0.24 12.96
C LYS A 81 -8.00 0.92 12.44
N GLN A 82 -7.88 2.12 11.87
CA GLN A 82 -8.98 2.84 11.21
C GLN A 82 -9.04 2.62 9.69
N ALA A 83 -8.17 1.76 9.15
CA ALA A 83 -8.25 1.36 7.76
C ALA A 83 -9.61 0.71 7.46
N HIS A 84 -10.05 0.82 6.22
CA HIS A 84 -11.30 0.22 5.78
C HIS A 84 -11.25 -1.32 5.90
N SER A 85 -12.39 -1.97 6.16
CA SER A 85 -12.50 -3.43 6.34
C SER A 85 -12.04 -4.23 5.11
N SER A 86 -11.94 -3.59 3.95
CA SER A 86 -11.34 -4.16 2.74
C SER A 86 -9.90 -4.63 2.95
N VAL A 87 -9.13 -3.95 3.80
CA VAL A 87 -7.73 -4.34 4.08
C VAL A 87 -7.70 -5.68 4.81
N GLU A 88 -8.50 -5.84 5.86
CA GLU A 88 -8.64 -7.12 6.57
C GLU A 88 -9.13 -8.23 5.62
N ARG A 89 -10.13 -7.93 4.78
CA ARG A 89 -10.63 -8.87 3.77
C ARG A 89 -9.56 -9.26 2.76
N ALA A 90 -8.69 -8.34 2.35
CA ALA A 90 -7.57 -8.61 1.46
C ALA A 90 -6.55 -9.56 2.11
N GLY A 91 -6.26 -9.38 3.41
CA GLY A 91 -5.40 -10.30 4.16
C GLY A 91 -6.00 -11.72 4.26
N LEU A 92 -7.29 -11.81 4.56
CA LEU A 92 -8.03 -13.07 4.63
C LEU A 92 -7.98 -13.81 3.29
N LEU A 93 -8.32 -13.14 2.19
CA LEU A 93 -8.34 -13.73 0.84
C LEU A 93 -6.91 -14.01 0.33
N GLY A 94 -5.94 -13.18 0.70
CA GLY A 94 -4.52 -13.36 0.38
C GLY A 94 -3.84 -14.45 1.20
N GLY A 95 -4.49 -14.96 2.26
CA GLY A 95 -3.94 -15.97 3.16
C GLY A 95 -2.70 -15.50 3.92
N VAL A 96 -2.68 -14.23 4.32
CA VAL A 96 -1.54 -13.59 5.02
C VAL A 96 -2.00 -12.97 6.34
N LYS A 97 -1.07 -12.82 7.28
CA LYS A 97 -1.34 -12.10 8.53
C LYS A 97 -1.39 -10.61 8.24
N LEU A 98 -2.42 -9.93 8.75
CA LEU A 98 -2.47 -8.47 8.80
C LEU A 98 -2.56 -8.00 10.25
N ARG A 99 -1.70 -7.05 10.61
CA ARG A 99 -1.66 -6.46 11.94
C ARG A 99 -2.18 -5.03 11.86
N SER A 100 -3.34 -4.80 12.49
CA SER A 100 -3.90 -3.46 12.67
C SER A 100 -3.19 -2.74 13.80
N LEU A 101 -2.57 -1.60 13.49
CA LEU A 101 -1.77 -0.81 14.42
C LEU A 101 -2.60 0.30 15.03
N GLN A 102 -2.41 0.52 16.33
CA GLN A 102 -3.05 1.62 17.04
C GLN A 102 -2.46 2.94 16.54
N PRO A 103 -3.26 3.87 16.02
CA PRO A 103 -2.76 5.16 15.55
C PRO A 103 -2.41 6.10 16.71
N ASP A 104 -1.83 7.25 16.39
CA ASP A 104 -1.57 8.34 17.34
C ASP A 104 -2.88 8.99 17.85
N ASP A 105 -2.78 9.96 18.76
CA ASP A 105 -3.93 10.69 19.31
C ASP A 105 -4.73 11.46 18.23
N LYS A 106 -4.10 11.74 17.08
CA LYS A 106 -4.75 12.33 15.91
C LYS A 106 -5.34 11.29 14.96
N ARG A 107 -5.33 10.01 15.35
CA ARG A 107 -5.87 8.87 14.59
C ARG A 107 -5.12 8.59 13.28
N ARG A 108 -3.84 8.96 13.22
CA ARG A 108 -2.96 8.73 12.08
C ARG A 108 -1.96 7.63 12.41
N LEU A 109 -1.69 6.75 11.46
CA LEU A 109 -0.54 5.86 11.56
C LEU A 109 0.74 6.68 11.35
N ARG A 110 1.72 6.45 12.23
CA ARG A 110 3.02 7.16 12.26
C ARG A 110 4.16 6.20 11.97
N GLY A 111 5.27 6.72 11.47
CA GLY A 111 6.43 5.90 11.10
C GLY A 111 7.07 5.18 12.28
N ASP A 112 7.11 5.81 13.46
CA ASP A 112 7.65 5.21 14.70
C ASP A 112 6.81 4.02 15.19
N ILE A 113 5.49 4.15 15.15
CA ILE A 113 4.54 3.07 15.47
C ILE A 113 4.75 1.89 14.51
N LEU A 114 4.86 2.17 13.22
CA LEU A 114 5.09 1.15 12.19
C LEU A 114 6.43 0.46 12.39
N ARG A 115 7.51 1.23 12.58
CA ARG A 115 8.87 0.73 12.80
C ARG A 115 8.93 -0.20 14.01
N LYS A 116 8.36 0.23 15.13
CA LYS A 116 8.30 -0.58 16.36
C LYS A 116 7.55 -1.91 16.12
N ALA A 117 6.41 -1.86 15.44
CA ALA A 117 5.65 -3.07 15.15
C ALA A 117 6.43 -4.05 14.25
N MET A 118 7.12 -3.53 13.24
CA MET A 118 7.98 -4.34 12.36
C MET A 118 9.15 -4.97 13.13
N ASP A 119 9.83 -4.21 14.00
CA ASP A 119 10.96 -4.72 14.78
C ASP A 119 10.53 -5.81 15.76
N GLU A 120 9.37 -5.65 16.40
CA GLU A 120 8.76 -6.69 17.25
C GLU A 120 8.47 -7.97 16.45
N ASP A 121 7.94 -7.85 15.24
CA ASP A 121 7.56 -9.01 14.43
C ASP A 121 8.78 -9.70 13.81
N ILE A 122 9.79 -8.94 13.39
CA ILE A 122 11.09 -9.46 12.96
C ILE A 122 11.75 -10.24 14.10
N SER A 123 11.71 -9.73 15.34
CA SER A 123 12.27 -10.45 16.51
C SER A 123 11.57 -11.78 16.80
N LYS A 124 10.34 -11.95 16.29
CA LYS A 124 9.55 -13.20 16.38
C LYS A 124 9.71 -14.09 15.14
N GLY A 125 10.60 -13.72 14.21
CA GLY A 125 10.83 -14.47 12.97
C GLY A 125 9.75 -14.27 11.89
N LEU A 126 8.90 -13.24 12.02
CA LEU A 126 7.97 -12.84 10.97
C LEU A 126 8.67 -11.93 9.95
N ILE A 127 8.06 -11.81 8.77
CA ILE A 127 8.61 -11.10 7.62
C ILE A 127 7.61 -10.01 7.20
N PRO A 128 7.87 -8.75 7.58
CA PRO A 128 7.17 -7.58 7.04
C PRO A 128 7.25 -7.53 5.52
N PHE A 129 6.11 -7.40 4.83
CA PHE A 129 6.11 -7.38 3.36
C PHE A 129 5.17 -6.34 2.72
N TYR A 130 4.17 -5.86 3.45
CA TYR A 130 3.13 -5.00 2.90
C TYR A 130 2.61 -4.00 3.94
N VAL A 131 2.39 -2.77 3.54
CA VAL A 131 1.79 -1.71 4.36
C VAL A 131 0.68 -1.03 3.57
N VAL A 132 -0.46 -0.78 4.20
CA VAL A 132 -1.50 0.11 3.69
C VAL A 132 -1.50 1.39 4.49
N ALA A 133 -1.17 2.51 3.85
CA ALA A 133 -1.38 3.85 4.38
C ALA A 133 -2.73 4.38 3.87
N THR A 134 -3.58 4.84 4.78
CA THR A 134 -4.90 5.36 4.43
C THR A 134 -4.92 6.88 4.45
N LEU A 135 -5.26 7.50 3.32
CA LEU A 135 -5.47 8.93 3.19
C LEU A 135 -6.97 9.21 3.12
N GLY A 136 -7.55 9.58 4.26
CA GLY A 136 -9.00 9.75 4.42
C GLY A 136 -9.69 8.49 4.95
N THR A 137 -9.38 8.10 6.18
CA THR A 137 -10.02 6.95 6.86
C THR A 137 -11.54 7.05 6.90
N THR A 138 -12.25 5.94 6.80
CA THR A 138 -13.72 5.89 6.79
C THR A 138 -14.37 6.50 8.04
N SER A 139 -13.78 6.29 9.22
CA SER A 139 -14.35 6.69 10.51
C SER A 139 -14.41 8.20 10.70
N SER A 140 -13.37 8.91 10.27
CA SER A 140 -13.16 10.31 10.67
C SER A 140 -12.32 11.13 9.69
N CYS A 141 -12.09 10.61 8.48
CA CYS A 141 -11.31 11.25 7.43
C CYS A 141 -9.93 11.75 7.91
N THR A 142 -9.21 10.91 8.66
CA THR A 142 -7.82 11.18 9.03
C THR A 142 -6.86 10.66 7.96
N PHE A 143 -5.63 11.17 7.97
CA PHE A 143 -4.61 10.90 6.97
C PHE A 143 -3.41 10.31 7.68
N ASP A 144 -3.03 9.08 7.33
CA ASP A 144 -1.79 8.50 7.79
C ASP A 144 -0.60 9.34 7.34
N ASP A 145 0.47 9.36 8.14
CA ASP A 145 1.65 10.19 7.87
C ASP A 145 2.52 9.52 6.81
N LEU A 146 2.20 9.77 5.53
CA LEU A 146 2.75 9.05 4.39
C LEU A 146 4.26 9.26 4.25
N ASP A 147 4.77 10.47 4.51
CA ASP A 147 6.20 10.81 4.49
C ASP A 147 6.99 9.88 5.44
N GLU A 148 6.55 9.75 6.69
CA GLU A 148 7.19 8.89 7.69
C GLU A 148 7.04 7.39 7.38
N ILE A 149 5.88 6.97 6.87
CA ILE A 149 5.62 5.58 6.51
C ILE A 149 6.44 5.18 5.27
N GLY A 150 6.56 6.08 4.30
CA GLY A 150 7.34 5.94 3.09
C GLY A 150 8.81 5.67 3.41
N ASP A 151 9.41 6.48 4.28
CA ASP A 151 10.79 6.28 4.75
C ASP A 151 11.00 4.88 5.36
N VAL A 152 10.10 4.45 6.26
CA VAL A 152 10.17 3.13 6.90
C VAL A 152 10.05 1.99 5.86
N CYS A 153 9.17 2.13 4.87
CA CYS A 153 8.96 1.12 3.84
C CYS A 153 10.16 1.05 2.88
N ASN A 154 10.70 2.20 2.48
CA ASN A 154 11.86 2.29 1.60
C ASN A 154 13.11 1.68 2.24
N GLU A 155 13.40 2.03 3.50
CA GLU A 155 14.55 1.47 4.25
C GLU A 155 14.54 -0.06 4.32
N ARG A 156 13.34 -0.66 4.33
CA ARG A 156 13.15 -2.12 4.51
C ARG A 156 12.76 -2.86 3.23
N GLY A 157 12.62 -2.15 2.11
CA GLY A 157 12.17 -2.73 0.84
C GLY A 157 10.75 -3.30 0.87
N ILE A 158 9.87 -2.71 1.68
CA ILE A 158 8.50 -3.17 1.91
C ILE A 158 7.56 -2.52 0.89
N TRP A 159 6.56 -3.27 0.42
CA TRP A 159 5.56 -2.71 -0.48
C TRP A 159 4.62 -1.77 0.28
N LEU A 160 4.52 -0.52 -0.17
CA LEU A 160 3.56 0.46 0.34
C LEU A 160 2.41 0.65 -0.64
N HIS A 161 1.19 0.42 -0.18
CA HIS A 161 -0.04 0.75 -0.89
C HIS A 161 -0.74 1.93 -0.21
N VAL A 162 -1.21 2.88 -1.00
CA VAL A 162 -1.96 4.05 -0.53
C VAL A 162 -3.43 3.86 -0.86
N ASP A 163 -4.27 3.74 0.17
CA ASP A 163 -5.73 3.77 0.04
C ASP A 163 -6.23 5.21 0.24
N ALA A 164 -6.59 5.85 -0.86
CA ALA A 164 -7.18 7.19 -0.89
C ALA A 164 -8.59 7.18 -1.48
N ALA A 165 -9.37 6.13 -1.23
CA ALA A 165 -10.66 5.88 -1.90
C ALA A 165 -11.63 7.08 -1.88
N TYR A 166 -11.69 7.81 -0.76
CA TYR A 166 -12.53 9.02 -0.63
C TYR A 166 -11.74 10.30 -0.88
N ALA A 167 -10.65 10.53 -0.14
CA ALA A 167 -9.95 11.81 -0.18
C ALA A 167 -9.12 12.03 -1.45
N GLY A 168 -8.85 10.98 -2.23
CA GLY A 168 -8.07 11.05 -3.46
C GLY A 168 -8.60 12.07 -4.46
N SER A 169 -9.93 12.19 -4.59
CA SER A 169 -10.53 13.20 -5.47
C SER A 169 -10.22 14.63 -5.06
N ALA A 170 -9.98 14.92 -3.78
CA ALA A 170 -9.63 16.26 -3.32
C ALA A 170 -8.25 16.71 -3.81
N PHE A 171 -7.35 15.78 -4.14
CA PHE A 171 -5.98 16.09 -4.56
C PHE A 171 -5.89 16.66 -5.99
N ILE A 172 -7.00 16.70 -6.73
CA ILE A 172 -7.07 17.52 -7.96
C ILE A 172 -6.91 19.01 -7.65
N CYS A 173 -7.29 19.42 -6.43
CA CYS A 173 -7.14 20.79 -5.95
C CYS A 173 -5.78 20.93 -5.24
N PRO A 174 -4.87 21.78 -5.75
CA PRO A 174 -3.52 21.92 -5.21
C PRO A 174 -3.45 22.21 -3.70
N GLU A 175 -4.42 22.93 -3.16
CA GLU A 175 -4.52 23.29 -1.74
C GLU A 175 -4.65 22.08 -0.80
N TYR A 176 -5.12 20.92 -1.28
CA TYR A 176 -5.23 19.69 -0.48
C TYR A 176 -4.07 18.71 -0.70
N ARG A 177 -3.20 18.93 -1.69
CA ARG A 177 -2.11 17.98 -2.03
C ARG A 177 -1.06 17.82 -0.92
N HIS A 178 -0.97 18.76 0.01
CA HIS A 178 -0.10 18.63 1.17
C HIS A 178 -0.47 17.41 2.06
N LEU A 179 -1.70 16.90 1.95
CA LEU A 179 -2.19 15.72 2.68
C LEU A 179 -1.73 14.38 2.08
N MET A 180 -1.17 14.38 0.87
CA MET A 180 -0.60 13.19 0.23
C MET A 180 0.93 13.26 0.11
N LYS A 181 1.58 14.14 0.88
CA LYS A 181 3.04 14.25 0.89
C LYS A 181 3.68 12.98 1.45
N GLY A 182 4.55 12.35 0.67
CA GLY A 182 5.37 11.18 1.01
C GLY A 182 5.70 10.35 -0.22
#